data_AF-A0A354I9T1-F1
#
_entry.id   AF-A0A354I9T1-F1
#
_cell.length_a   1.000
_cell.length_b   1.000
_cell.length_c   1.000
_cell.angle_alpha   90.00
_cell.angle_beta   90.00
_cell.angle_gamma   90.00
#
_symmetry.space_group_name_H-M   'P 1'
#
loop_
_entity.id
_entity.type
_entity.pdbx_description
1 polymer ?
#
loop_
_entity_poly.entity_id
_entity_poly.type
_entity_poly.pdbx_seq_one_letter_code
_entity_poly.pdbx_strand_id
1 'polypeptide(L)'
;MLKKWSLQKIAGIFLLLFVFAVIGKPEPAEAATAEKIELNQDYAVQLEDSYDSLLYEFTVPEAGNISVQMKDTNPAGGYEMQLQLFDANNLMLASKMGYSANVELPVYSTDGNRIFYLKLIGGYDAYKTSYVFTVNFAPNTDWESEDNNTTASADVISAGKDWYGAINDLNDPCDYFKFRLGNSKKVTIKFGPKEVSGNSDSWDVELIDSSNQSQKISDGSSTIQTYTCYLKKGTYYLKITGRYNSKNVPYAISYREFSLDLSAPRISSMKLVAYTDWIPFVDTPCVGISNVKIKYSGDATGYMLKVAKKKSMKGKLTEGRIDFDDKNTKKQVELPTYLPVVKTYYVQARSYVTDPFGVRMYGNYGAVKSVSLSDSLYRKLKG
;
A
#
# COMPACT_ATOMS: atom_id res chain seq x y z
N MET A 1 34.24 52.39 42.54
CA MET A 1 35.56 53.08 42.52
C MET A 1 36.33 52.59 41.31
N LEU A 2 36.66 53.49 40.38
CA LEU A 2 37.53 53.25 39.24
C LEU A 2 38.98 52.98 39.68
N LYS A 3 39.72 52.11 38.99
CA LYS A 3 40.92 52.53 38.24
C LYS A 3 41.56 51.43 37.37
N LYS A 4 42.14 51.93 36.28
CA LYS A 4 42.81 51.30 35.13
C LYS A 4 44.26 50.84 35.43
N TRP A 5 44.67 49.80 34.68
CA TRP A 5 45.93 49.59 33.92
C TRP A 5 47.30 49.52 34.63
N SER A 6 48.12 48.49 34.32
CA SER A 6 49.21 48.55 33.31
C SER A 6 50.06 47.26 33.22
N LEU A 7 50.54 46.94 32.00
CA LEU A 7 51.53 45.90 31.64
C LEU A 7 52.92 46.12 32.27
N GLN A 8 53.70 45.05 32.51
CA GLN A 8 54.94 44.71 31.75
C GLN A 8 55.71 43.47 32.27
N LYS A 9 56.02 42.56 31.32
CA LYS A 9 57.22 41.73 31.04
C LYS A 9 58.00 41.03 32.19
N ILE A 10 58.28 39.73 31.99
CA ILE A 10 59.57 38.99 32.05
C ILE A 10 59.23 37.53 31.66
N ALA A 11 59.53 37.09 30.44
CA ALA A 11 60.75 36.37 30.03
C ALA A 11 61.01 35.07 30.83
N GLY A 12 60.68 33.92 30.25
CA GLY A 12 60.99 32.60 30.75
C GLY A 12 61.02 31.59 29.60
N ILE A 13 62.20 31.44 29.00
CA ILE A 13 62.51 30.40 28.02
C ILE A 13 62.63 29.08 28.79
N PHE A 14 61.81 28.07 28.44
CA PHE A 14 62.14 26.67 28.68
C PHE A 14 62.03 25.91 27.37
N LEU A 15 63.21 25.59 26.84
CA LEU A 15 63.43 24.66 25.75
C LEU A 15 63.13 23.26 26.29
N LEU A 16 62.11 22.59 25.76
CA LEU A 16 61.92 21.16 25.95
C LEU A 16 61.81 20.50 24.57
N LEU A 17 62.91 19.90 24.17
CA LEU A 17 63.03 18.98 23.04
C LEU A 17 62.13 17.77 23.31
N PHE A 18 61.02 17.66 22.57
CA PHE A 18 60.34 16.40 22.36
C PHE A 18 60.58 15.97 20.91
N VAL A 19 61.43 14.95 20.76
CA VAL A 19 61.55 14.15 19.55
C VAL A 19 60.23 13.39 19.40
N PHE A 20 59.33 13.86 18.55
CA PHE A 20 58.28 13.01 18.01
C PHE A 20 58.88 12.21 16.86
N ALA A 21 59.04 10.91 17.09
CA ALA A 21 59.15 9.96 16.01
C ALA A 21 57.96 10.20 15.06
N VAL A 22 58.26 10.52 13.81
CA VAL A 22 57.27 10.58 12.73
C VAL A 22 56.84 9.14 12.47
N ILE A 23 55.88 8.65 13.26
CA ILE A 23 54.97 7.62 12.78
C ILE A 23 54.18 8.35 11.70
N GLY A 24 54.37 7.95 10.44
CA GLY A 24 53.59 8.47 9.32
C GLY A 24 52.13 8.47 9.73
N LYS A 25 51.54 9.66 9.89
CA LYS A 25 50.09 9.76 9.91
C LYS A 25 49.64 9.10 8.60
N PRO A 26 48.66 8.19 8.61
CA PRO A 26 47.99 7.88 7.35
C PRO A 26 47.60 9.23 6.75
N GLU A 27 48.05 9.51 5.54
CA GLU A 27 47.45 10.58 4.76
C GLU A 27 45.94 10.37 4.86
N PRO A 28 45.16 11.39 5.27
CA PRO A 28 43.73 11.29 5.06
C PRO A 28 43.58 11.09 3.54
N ALA A 29 43.05 9.94 3.14
CA ALA A 29 42.61 9.72 1.77
C ALA A 29 41.81 10.98 1.40
N GLU A 30 42.31 11.76 0.44
CA GLU A 30 41.61 12.96 0.00
C GLU A 30 40.19 12.52 -0.32
N ALA A 31 39.21 13.09 0.41
CA ALA A 31 37.82 12.88 0.05
C ALA A 31 37.69 13.41 -1.37
N ALA A 32 37.53 12.51 -2.35
CA ALA A 32 37.42 12.88 -3.75
C ALA A 32 36.37 13.98 -3.87
N THR A 33 36.78 15.18 -4.29
CA THR A 33 35.83 16.28 -4.53
C THR A 33 34.97 15.88 -5.72
N ALA A 34 33.66 15.75 -5.50
CA ALA A 34 32.76 15.31 -6.55
C ALA A 34 32.76 16.29 -7.73
N GLU A 35 32.95 15.78 -8.94
CA GLU A 35 32.85 16.56 -10.17
C GLU A 35 31.37 16.83 -10.50
N LYS A 36 31.01 18.09 -10.78
CA LYS A 36 29.63 18.45 -11.11
C LYS A 36 29.31 18.11 -12.55
N ILE A 37 28.20 17.42 -12.76
CA ILE A 37 27.70 17.05 -14.08
C ILE A 37 26.26 17.53 -14.28
N GLU A 38 25.93 17.81 -15.54
CA GLU A 38 24.58 18.04 -16.03
C GLU A 38 23.88 16.73 -16.42
N LEU A 39 22.57 16.66 -16.18
CA LEU A 39 21.72 15.54 -16.58
C LEU A 39 21.60 15.43 -18.11
N ASN A 40 21.32 14.21 -18.58
CA ASN A 40 21.05 13.90 -19.99
C ASN A 40 22.22 14.24 -20.94
N GLN A 41 23.46 14.17 -20.45
CA GLN A 41 24.68 14.34 -21.23
C GLN A 41 25.61 13.14 -21.08
N ASP A 42 26.38 12.87 -22.12
CA ASP A 42 27.37 11.81 -22.17
C ASP A 42 28.71 12.32 -21.62
N TYR A 43 29.27 11.59 -20.68
CA TYR A 43 30.57 11.89 -20.07
C TYR A 43 31.55 10.76 -20.39
N ALA A 44 32.61 11.09 -21.13
CA ALA A 44 33.72 10.18 -21.37
C ALA A 44 34.68 10.22 -20.19
N VAL A 45 35.00 9.05 -19.64
CA VAL A 45 35.85 8.91 -18.46
C VAL A 45 36.89 7.82 -18.67
N GLN A 46 38.03 7.97 -18.01
CA GLN A 46 39.08 6.97 -17.94
C GLN A 46 39.45 6.73 -16.48
N LEU A 47 39.54 5.47 -16.08
CA LEU A 47 40.13 5.08 -14.80
C LEU A 47 41.65 5.10 -14.94
N GLU A 48 42.36 5.83 -14.08
CA GLU A 48 43.83 5.90 -14.17
C GLU A 48 44.50 4.67 -13.55
N ASP A 49 43.85 4.03 -12.57
CA ASP A 49 44.33 2.81 -11.93
C ASP A 49 43.20 1.81 -11.60
N SER A 50 43.59 0.58 -11.33
CA SER A 50 42.70 -0.43 -10.74
C SER A 50 42.34 0.01 -9.32
N TYR A 51 41.10 -0.27 -8.89
CA TYR A 51 40.58 0.17 -7.58
C TYR A 51 40.46 1.69 -7.40
N ASP A 52 40.68 2.49 -8.45
CA ASP A 52 40.38 3.92 -8.46
C ASP A 52 38.86 4.16 -8.39
N SER A 53 38.46 5.32 -7.87
CA SER A 53 37.06 5.71 -7.84
C SER A 53 36.84 7.16 -8.22
N LEU A 54 35.89 7.38 -9.13
CA LEU A 54 35.45 8.70 -9.58
C LEU A 54 34.09 9.00 -8.96
N LEU A 55 33.90 10.24 -8.51
CA LEU A 55 32.68 10.70 -7.85
C LEU A 55 32.12 11.91 -8.60
N TYR A 56 30.85 11.85 -8.96
CA TYR A 56 30.14 12.91 -9.67
C TYR A 56 28.93 13.39 -8.87
N GLU A 57 28.64 14.67 -8.91
CA GLU A 57 27.48 15.33 -8.29
C GLU A 57 26.53 15.83 -9.37
N PHE A 58 25.22 15.60 -9.20
CA PHE A 58 24.20 16.18 -10.07
C PHE A 58 22.95 16.57 -9.28
N THR A 59 22.19 17.53 -9.81
CA THR A 59 20.95 18.02 -9.20
C THR A 59 19.76 17.58 -10.02
N VAL A 60 18.77 16.97 -9.37
CA VAL A 60 17.47 16.66 -9.99
C VAL A 60 16.50 17.79 -9.67
N PRO A 61 15.98 18.52 -10.66
CA PRO A 61 15.25 19.77 -10.42
C PRO A 61 13.80 19.55 -9.97
N GLU A 62 13.16 18.48 -10.41
CA GLU A 62 11.73 18.21 -10.20
C GLU A 62 11.46 16.71 -10.11
N ALA A 63 10.21 16.33 -9.83
CA ALA A 63 9.84 14.94 -9.70
C ALA A 63 10.07 14.16 -11.00
N GLY A 64 10.63 12.97 -10.89
CA GLY A 64 10.88 12.12 -12.05
C GLY A 64 11.82 10.95 -11.78
N ASN A 65 12.21 10.31 -12.87
CA ASN A 65 13.01 9.10 -12.86
C ASN A 65 14.44 9.38 -13.28
N ILE A 66 15.38 8.84 -12.52
CA ILE A 66 16.80 8.78 -12.82
C ILE A 66 17.11 7.39 -13.37
N SER A 67 17.82 7.32 -14.49
CA SER A 67 18.42 6.08 -14.96
C SER A 67 19.88 6.32 -15.37
N VAL A 68 20.76 5.45 -14.91
CA VAL A 68 22.20 5.57 -15.20
C VAL A 68 22.59 4.43 -16.11
N GLN A 69 23.17 4.79 -17.25
CA GLN A 69 23.74 3.84 -18.19
C GLN A 69 25.21 4.17 -18.38
N MET A 70 26.02 3.13 -18.49
CA MET A 70 27.42 3.25 -18.78
C MET A 70 27.82 2.19 -19.78
N LYS A 71 28.56 2.63 -20.78
CA LYS A 71 29.06 1.83 -21.88
C LYS A 71 30.57 1.81 -21.86
N ASP A 72 31.10 0.61 -21.99
CA ASP A 72 32.49 0.35 -22.23
C ASP A 72 32.89 0.79 -23.64
N THR A 73 33.94 1.60 -23.75
CA THR A 73 34.44 2.10 -25.05
C THR A 73 35.53 1.23 -25.65
N ASN A 74 36.13 0.31 -24.86
CA ASN A 74 37.18 -0.59 -25.34
C ASN A 74 37.06 -1.97 -24.65
N PRO A 75 36.07 -2.80 -25.04
CA PRO A 75 35.77 -4.07 -24.39
C PRO A 75 36.83 -5.13 -24.76
N ALA A 76 38.03 -5.00 -24.22
CA ALA A 76 39.09 -6.01 -24.33
C ALA A 76 38.86 -7.20 -23.40
N GLY A 77 37.91 -7.09 -22.45
CA GLY A 77 37.49 -8.13 -21.53
C GLY A 77 38.34 -8.21 -20.25
N GLY A 78 37.78 -8.82 -19.20
CA GLY A 78 38.48 -9.24 -17.99
C GLY A 78 38.38 -8.33 -16.76
N TYR A 79 37.97 -7.07 -16.89
CA TYR A 79 37.93 -6.14 -15.75
C TYR A 79 36.58 -6.01 -15.07
N GLU A 80 36.66 -5.75 -13.78
CA GLU A 80 35.55 -5.49 -12.90
C GLU A 80 35.31 -3.99 -12.76
N MET A 81 34.04 -3.61 -12.63
CA MET A 81 33.68 -2.25 -12.28
C MET A 81 32.37 -2.21 -11.50
N GLN A 82 32.18 -1.12 -10.77
CA GLN A 82 30.96 -0.90 -9.99
C GLN A 82 30.42 0.51 -10.24
N LEU A 83 29.11 0.59 -10.47
CA LEU A 83 28.36 1.85 -10.37
C LEU A 83 27.57 1.86 -9.09
N GLN A 84 27.52 3.01 -8.43
CA GLN A 84 26.74 3.25 -7.22
C GLN A 84 26.07 4.63 -7.29
N LEU A 85 24.80 4.70 -6.94
CA LEU A 85 24.04 5.94 -6.80
C LEU A 85 23.81 6.22 -5.32
N PHE A 86 24.04 7.45 -4.89
CA PHE A 86 23.84 7.89 -3.51
C PHE A 86 22.97 9.14 -3.44
N ASP A 87 22.26 9.30 -2.33
CA ASP A 87 21.62 10.57 -1.95
C ASP A 87 22.63 11.56 -1.33
N ALA A 88 22.15 12.76 -1.01
CA ALA A 88 22.95 13.80 -0.36
C ALA A 88 23.45 13.45 1.06
N ASN A 89 22.89 12.40 1.69
CA ASN A 89 23.27 11.93 3.03
C ASN A 89 24.25 10.75 2.97
N ASN A 90 24.76 10.39 1.78
CA ASN A 90 25.58 9.20 1.52
C ASN A 90 24.83 7.86 1.72
N LEU A 91 23.51 7.87 1.65
CA LEU A 91 22.72 6.65 1.57
C LEU A 91 22.82 6.06 0.16
N MET A 92 23.25 4.80 0.05
CA MET A 92 23.37 4.12 -1.24
C MET A 92 22.00 3.67 -1.74
N LEU A 93 21.56 4.21 -2.87
CA LEU A 93 20.23 3.97 -3.45
C LEU A 93 20.24 2.81 -4.44
N ALA A 94 21.29 2.72 -5.24
CA ALA A 94 21.47 1.66 -6.22
C ALA A 94 22.94 1.29 -6.36
N SER A 95 23.23 0.02 -6.68
CA SER A 95 24.57 -0.46 -6.97
C SER A 95 24.53 -1.61 -7.97
N LYS A 96 25.49 -1.65 -8.89
CA LYS A 96 25.65 -2.77 -9.81
C LYS A 96 27.11 -3.00 -10.17
N MET A 97 27.52 -4.27 -10.09
CA MET A 97 28.80 -4.74 -10.62
C MET A 97 28.64 -5.06 -12.11
N GLY A 98 29.62 -4.63 -12.91
CA GLY A 98 29.77 -4.98 -14.32
C GLY A 98 31.06 -5.75 -14.56
N TYR A 99 31.02 -6.67 -15.52
CA TYR A 99 32.18 -7.40 -16.01
C TYR A 99 32.32 -7.14 -17.51
N SER A 100 33.23 -6.23 -17.88
CA SER A 100 33.54 -5.93 -19.30
C SER A 100 32.31 -5.73 -20.19
N ALA A 101 31.29 -5.02 -19.70
CA ALA A 101 29.99 -4.91 -20.32
C ALA A 101 29.33 -3.57 -20.00
N ASN A 102 28.24 -3.28 -20.74
CA ASN A 102 27.37 -2.17 -20.43
C ASN A 102 26.71 -2.39 -19.06
N VAL A 103 26.75 -1.37 -18.21
CA VAL A 103 26.15 -1.40 -16.88
C VAL A 103 25.00 -0.40 -16.84
N GLU A 104 23.84 -0.87 -16.40
CA GLU A 104 22.67 -0.03 -16.17
C GLU A 104 22.20 -0.21 -14.73
N LEU A 105 22.12 0.89 -13.99
CA LEU A 105 21.51 0.90 -12.66
C LEU A 105 19.98 0.77 -12.79
N PRO A 106 19.31 0.22 -11.77
CA PRO A 106 17.85 0.29 -11.68
C PRO A 106 17.37 1.74 -11.75
N VAL A 107 16.15 1.93 -12.23
CA VAL A 107 15.49 3.23 -12.24
C VAL A 107 15.22 3.65 -10.80
N TYR A 108 15.62 4.87 -10.45
CA TYR A 108 15.34 5.46 -9.14
C TYR A 108 14.44 6.68 -9.31
N SER A 109 13.44 6.82 -8.45
CA SER A 109 12.40 7.84 -8.59
C SER A 109 12.48 8.82 -7.42
N THR A 110 12.24 10.10 -7.68
CA THR A 110 12.44 11.16 -6.69
C THR A 110 11.40 12.25 -6.85
N ASP A 111 11.09 12.97 -5.76
CA ASP A 111 10.29 14.21 -5.78
C ASP A 111 11.07 15.43 -6.32
N GLY A 112 12.37 15.26 -6.56
CA GLY A 112 13.26 16.29 -7.11
C GLY A 112 13.77 17.28 -6.07
N ASN A 113 14.23 18.44 -6.58
CA ASN A 113 14.88 19.50 -5.83
C ASN A 113 15.96 19.01 -4.84
N ARG A 114 16.76 18.02 -5.27
CA ARG A 114 17.77 17.38 -4.43
C ARG A 114 19.00 16.97 -5.22
N ILE A 115 20.11 16.82 -4.49
CA ILE A 115 21.43 16.46 -5.01
C ILE A 115 21.61 14.94 -4.88
N PHE A 116 22.25 14.35 -5.89
CA PHE A 116 22.67 12.95 -5.92
C PHE A 116 24.14 12.84 -6.28
N TYR A 117 24.71 11.70 -5.93
CA TYR A 117 26.09 11.36 -6.27
C TYR A 117 26.15 10.06 -7.05
N LEU A 118 26.85 10.07 -8.18
CA LEU A 118 27.21 8.87 -8.92
C LEU A 118 28.67 8.53 -8.61
N LYS A 119 28.92 7.34 -8.08
CA LYS A 119 30.26 6.82 -7.86
C LYS A 119 30.54 5.68 -8.82
N LEU A 120 31.67 5.80 -9.53
CA LEU A 120 32.22 4.77 -10.39
C LEU A 120 33.48 4.22 -9.72
N ILE A 121 33.58 2.91 -9.60
CA ILE A 121 34.70 2.23 -8.93
C ILE A 121 35.30 1.22 -9.90
N GLY A 122 36.59 1.35 -10.19
CA GLY A 122 37.36 0.33 -10.89
C GLY A 122 37.59 -0.87 -9.98
N GLY A 123 37.55 -2.07 -10.52
CA GLY A 123 37.94 -3.28 -9.80
C GLY A 123 39.25 -3.85 -10.34
N TYR A 124 39.36 -5.17 -10.30
CA TYR A 124 40.48 -5.91 -10.87
C TYR A 124 40.62 -5.60 -12.38
N ASP A 125 41.87 -5.41 -12.84
CA ASP A 125 42.26 -5.12 -14.23
C ASP A 125 41.63 -3.85 -14.86
N ALA A 126 41.05 -2.95 -14.07
CA ALA A 126 40.41 -1.73 -14.58
C ALA A 126 41.40 -0.58 -14.93
N TYR A 127 42.70 -0.83 -14.90
CA TYR A 127 43.73 0.16 -15.23
C TYR A 127 43.57 0.68 -16.66
N LYS A 128 43.43 2.01 -16.80
CA LYS A 128 43.30 2.73 -18.09
C LYS A 128 42.11 2.33 -18.95
N THR A 129 41.08 1.74 -18.34
CA THR A 129 39.82 1.46 -19.04
C THR A 129 39.01 2.74 -19.23
N SER A 130 38.27 2.81 -20.32
CA SER A 130 37.52 4.02 -20.71
C SER A 130 36.05 3.72 -20.92
N TYR A 131 35.20 4.60 -20.40
CA TYR A 131 33.76 4.46 -20.45
C TYR A 131 33.10 5.75 -20.93
N VAL A 132 31.87 5.62 -21.40
CA VAL A 132 30.93 6.74 -21.50
C VAL A 132 29.78 6.43 -20.57
N PHE A 133 29.46 7.35 -19.67
CA PHE A 133 28.26 7.24 -18.85
C PHE A 133 27.31 8.40 -19.11
N THR A 134 26.02 8.14 -18.86
CA THR A 134 24.94 9.11 -18.97
C THR A 134 24.05 8.96 -17.74
N VAL A 135 23.83 10.06 -17.02
CA VAL A 135 22.75 10.14 -16.01
C VAL A 135 21.53 10.72 -16.70
N ASN A 136 20.59 9.85 -17.07
CA ASN A 136 19.34 10.28 -17.69
C ASN A 136 18.33 10.69 -16.63
N PHE A 137 17.57 11.73 -16.93
CA PHE A 137 16.46 12.19 -16.12
C PHE A 137 15.24 12.45 -16.99
N ALA A 138 14.13 11.84 -16.60
CA ALA A 138 12.83 12.03 -17.23
C ALA A 138 11.79 12.51 -16.19
N PRO A 139 11.30 13.76 -16.29
CA PRO A 139 10.22 14.25 -15.45
C PRO A 139 8.98 13.36 -15.56
N ASN A 140 8.38 13.02 -14.43
CA ASN A 140 7.11 12.30 -14.39
C ASN A 140 6.35 12.55 -13.09
N THR A 141 5.07 12.17 -13.08
CA THR A 141 4.17 12.37 -11.94
C THR A 141 3.24 11.17 -11.72
N ASP A 142 3.50 10.08 -12.42
CA ASP A 142 2.81 8.79 -12.34
C ASP A 142 3.69 7.69 -11.76
N TRP A 143 4.90 8.03 -11.33
CA TRP A 143 5.77 7.15 -10.59
C TRP A 143 5.75 7.52 -9.11
N GLU A 144 6.15 6.56 -8.27
CA GLU A 144 6.38 6.78 -6.85
C GLU A 144 7.49 7.81 -6.59
N SER A 145 7.53 8.36 -5.37
CA SER A 145 8.58 9.27 -4.94
C SER A 145 9.26 8.77 -3.65
N GLU A 146 10.57 8.54 -3.73
CA GLU A 146 11.32 7.99 -2.60
C GLU A 146 11.79 9.08 -1.62
N ASP A 147 11.72 8.86 -0.30
CA ASP A 147 11.34 7.60 0.36
C ASP A 147 9.83 7.54 0.73
N ASN A 148 9.07 6.56 0.22
CA ASN A 148 7.64 6.40 0.53
C ASN A 148 7.35 5.23 1.51
N ASN A 149 8.35 4.81 2.27
CA ASN A 149 8.36 3.62 3.14
C ASN A 149 7.38 3.59 4.34
N THR A 150 6.48 4.56 4.48
CA THR A 150 5.53 4.64 5.60
C THR A 150 4.18 5.23 5.18
N THR A 151 3.15 5.02 6.00
CA THR A 151 1.84 5.68 5.79
C THR A 151 1.90 7.22 5.84
N ALA A 152 2.91 7.79 6.52
CA ALA A 152 3.11 9.23 6.58
C ALA A 152 3.71 9.78 5.28
N SER A 153 4.70 9.09 4.72
CA SER A 153 5.38 9.46 3.46
C SER A 153 4.69 8.92 2.20
N ALA A 154 3.63 8.12 2.34
CA ALA A 154 2.95 7.47 1.21
C ALA A 154 2.54 8.43 0.08
N ASP A 155 2.77 7.98 -1.16
CA ASP A 155 2.43 8.71 -2.39
C ASP A 155 0.92 8.82 -2.61
N VAL A 156 0.43 9.99 -2.99
CA VAL A 156 -1.01 10.18 -3.26
C VAL A 156 -1.36 9.71 -4.67
N ILE A 157 -2.20 8.70 -4.76
CA ILE A 157 -2.68 8.18 -6.05
C ILE A 157 -4.11 8.58 -6.37
N SER A 158 -4.41 8.66 -7.66
CA SER A 158 -5.72 9.06 -8.20
C SER A 158 -6.42 7.91 -8.94
N ALA A 159 -7.75 7.87 -8.83
CA ALA A 159 -8.57 6.81 -9.40
C ALA A 159 -8.50 6.77 -10.93
N GLY A 160 -8.51 5.56 -11.50
CA GLY A 160 -8.63 5.33 -12.95
C GLY A 160 -7.33 5.49 -13.74
N LYS A 161 -6.21 5.80 -13.07
CA LYS A 161 -4.87 5.92 -13.66
C LYS A 161 -3.95 4.84 -13.09
N ASP A 162 -3.02 4.36 -13.90
CA ASP A 162 -1.91 3.51 -13.45
C ASP A 162 -0.80 4.37 -12.82
N TRP A 163 -0.30 3.89 -11.70
CA TRP A 163 0.84 4.44 -10.98
C TRP A 163 1.93 3.38 -10.96
N TYR A 164 3.18 3.80 -11.00
CA TYR A 164 4.31 2.92 -11.19
C TYR A 164 5.29 3.03 -10.02
N GLY A 165 6.05 1.99 -9.80
CA GLY A 165 7.10 1.94 -8.79
C GLY A 165 8.02 0.75 -9.00
N ALA A 166 9.07 0.62 -8.21
CA ALA A 166 9.99 -0.51 -8.21
C ALA A 166 10.67 -0.65 -6.84
N ILE A 167 10.55 -1.84 -6.25
CA ILE A 167 11.21 -2.16 -4.97
C ILE A 167 12.73 -2.22 -5.17
N ASN A 168 13.48 -1.27 -4.62
CA ASN A 168 14.94 -1.14 -4.78
C ASN A 168 15.73 -1.93 -3.70
N ASP A 169 16.78 -2.65 -4.12
CA ASP A 169 17.42 -3.72 -3.33
C ASP A 169 18.10 -3.27 -2.01
N LEU A 170 18.48 -1.99 -1.90
CA LEU A 170 19.41 -1.54 -0.84
C LEU A 170 18.73 -0.91 0.37
N ASN A 171 17.75 -0.04 0.15
CA ASN A 171 17.15 0.77 1.22
C ASN A 171 15.64 0.99 1.04
N ASP A 172 15.00 0.20 0.17
CA ASP A 172 13.57 0.25 -0.08
C ASP A 172 12.95 -1.14 0.24
N PRO A 173 12.50 -1.32 1.50
CA PRO A 173 11.81 -2.53 1.89
C PRO A 173 10.37 -2.60 1.38
N CYS A 174 9.72 -1.46 1.08
CA CYS A 174 8.31 -1.41 0.74
C CYS A 174 7.81 -0.04 0.31
N ASP A 175 6.97 -0.02 -0.71
CA ASP A 175 6.34 1.21 -1.16
C ASP A 175 4.96 1.41 -0.52
N TYR A 176 4.65 2.65 -0.12
CA TYR A 176 3.29 3.02 0.27
C TYR A 176 2.66 4.02 -0.70
N PHE A 177 1.45 3.69 -1.15
CA PHE A 177 0.54 4.62 -1.80
C PHE A 177 -0.68 4.87 -0.92
N LYS A 178 -1.31 6.04 -1.07
CA LYS A 178 -2.55 6.40 -0.37
C LYS A 178 -3.58 6.98 -1.31
N PHE A 179 -4.84 6.64 -1.06
CA PHE A 179 -6.00 7.21 -1.74
C PHE A 179 -7.10 7.56 -0.74
N ARG A 180 -7.99 8.49 -1.13
CA ARG A 180 -9.07 8.97 -0.28
C ARG A 180 -10.42 8.86 -0.97
N LEU A 181 -11.36 8.22 -0.29
CA LEU A 181 -12.74 8.09 -0.75
C LEU A 181 -13.62 9.17 -0.11
N GLY A 182 -14.36 9.90 -0.95
CA GLY A 182 -15.29 10.95 -0.49
C GLY A 182 -16.60 10.41 0.11
N ASN A 183 -16.99 9.18 -0.25
CA ASN A 183 -18.16 8.45 0.26
C ASN A 183 -17.89 6.94 0.19
N SER A 184 -18.83 6.12 0.68
CA SER A 184 -18.73 4.67 0.55
C SER A 184 -18.76 4.24 -0.92
N LYS A 185 -17.78 3.44 -1.33
CA LYS A 185 -17.59 2.99 -2.71
C LYS A 185 -17.39 1.48 -2.78
N LYS A 186 -17.69 0.93 -3.94
CA LYS A 186 -17.07 -0.31 -4.40
C LYS A 186 -15.74 0.07 -5.05
N VAL A 187 -14.67 -0.60 -4.67
CA VAL A 187 -13.31 -0.31 -5.13
C VAL A 187 -12.72 -1.55 -5.76
N THR A 188 -12.12 -1.39 -6.93
CA THR A 188 -11.32 -2.44 -7.57
C THR A 188 -9.88 -1.96 -7.67
N ILE A 189 -8.97 -2.70 -7.07
CA ILE A 189 -7.52 -2.48 -7.11
C ILE A 189 -6.92 -3.50 -8.09
N LYS A 190 -6.04 -3.05 -8.96
CA LYS A 190 -5.28 -3.88 -9.89
C LYS A 190 -3.79 -3.65 -9.64
N PHE A 191 -3.03 -4.73 -9.63
CA PHE A 191 -1.59 -4.69 -9.41
C PHE A 191 -0.89 -5.74 -10.27
N GLY A 192 0.33 -5.46 -10.73
CA GLY A 192 1.20 -6.41 -11.43
C GLY A 192 2.47 -5.74 -11.96
N PRO A 193 3.35 -6.45 -12.67
CA PRO A 193 4.51 -5.83 -13.29
C PRO A 193 4.07 -4.84 -14.38
N LYS A 194 4.86 -3.78 -14.58
CA LYS A 194 4.63 -2.80 -15.65
C LYS A 194 4.67 -3.47 -17.02
N GLU A 195 5.59 -4.42 -17.19
CA GLU A 195 5.74 -5.25 -18.38
C GLU A 195 5.73 -6.73 -18.00
N VAL A 196 4.97 -7.54 -18.75
CA VAL A 196 4.90 -8.98 -18.51
C VAL A 196 6.08 -9.65 -19.21
N SER A 197 7.12 -10.01 -18.45
CA SER A 197 8.39 -10.56 -18.98
C SER A 197 8.45 -12.10 -19.00
N GLY A 198 7.41 -12.80 -18.53
CA GLY A 198 7.40 -14.26 -18.40
C GLY A 198 8.14 -14.81 -17.17
N ASN A 199 8.80 -13.93 -16.40
CA ASN A 199 9.42 -14.26 -15.12
C ASN A 199 8.38 -14.38 -13.99
N SER A 200 8.71 -15.16 -12.97
CA SER A 200 7.89 -15.35 -11.76
C SER A 200 8.03 -14.20 -10.76
N ASP A 201 8.05 -12.95 -11.25
CA ASP A 201 8.22 -11.76 -10.43
C ASP A 201 6.97 -11.58 -9.57
N SER A 202 7.14 -11.39 -8.27
CA SER A 202 6.01 -11.34 -7.33
C SER A 202 6.20 -10.35 -6.20
N TRP A 203 5.10 -9.70 -5.85
CA TRP A 203 4.98 -8.78 -4.73
C TRP A 203 3.81 -9.20 -3.85
N ASP A 204 3.92 -8.93 -2.56
CA ASP A 204 2.78 -8.92 -1.66
C ASP A 204 2.16 -7.51 -1.67
N VAL A 205 0.82 -7.44 -1.69
CA VAL A 205 0.10 -6.16 -1.57
C VAL A 205 -0.89 -6.25 -0.42
N GLU A 206 -0.83 -5.27 0.47
CA GLU A 206 -1.74 -5.11 1.59
C GLU A 206 -2.58 -3.83 1.43
N LEU A 207 -3.89 -3.95 1.69
CA LEU A 207 -4.78 -2.82 1.87
C LEU A 207 -4.87 -2.48 3.36
N ILE A 208 -4.61 -1.23 3.71
CA ILE A 208 -4.54 -0.76 5.10
C ILE A 208 -5.57 0.37 5.32
N ASP A 209 -6.32 0.29 6.42
CA ASP A 209 -7.25 1.34 6.82
C ASP A 209 -6.59 2.44 7.67
N SER A 210 -7.33 3.50 7.99
CA SER A 210 -6.84 4.60 8.84
C SER A 210 -6.54 4.20 10.30
N SER A 211 -6.92 2.99 10.71
CA SER A 211 -6.68 2.43 12.04
C SER A 211 -5.49 1.47 12.04
N ASN A 212 -4.72 1.41 10.95
CA ASN A 212 -3.63 0.47 10.69
C ASN A 212 -4.05 -1.01 10.72
N GLN A 213 -5.32 -1.32 10.47
CA GLN A 213 -5.72 -2.69 10.17
C GLN A 213 -5.32 -3.01 8.74
N SER A 214 -4.66 -4.15 8.53
CA SER A 214 -4.23 -4.60 7.20
C SER A 214 -4.96 -5.84 6.73
N GLN A 215 -5.17 -5.91 5.43
CA GLN A 215 -5.71 -7.07 4.73
C GLN A 215 -4.79 -7.37 3.54
N LYS A 216 -4.26 -8.60 3.48
CA LYS A 216 -3.55 -9.07 2.28
C LYS A 216 -4.53 -9.20 1.11
N ILE A 217 -4.23 -8.54 0.00
CA ILE A 217 -5.08 -8.50 -1.22
C ILE A 217 -4.39 -9.11 -2.45
N SER A 218 -3.09 -9.33 -2.37
CA SER A 218 -2.28 -10.04 -3.36
C SER A 218 -1.16 -10.80 -2.65
N ASP A 219 -0.87 -12.01 -3.11
CA ASP A 219 0.15 -12.89 -2.54
C ASP A 219 1.21 -13.35 -3.55
N GLY A 220 1.21 -12.77 -4.74
CA GLY A 220 2.16 -13.08 -5.80
C GLY A 220 1.83 -14.36 -6.58
N SER A 221 0.68 -14.99 -6.36
CA SER A 221 0.27 -16.23 -7.04
C SER A 221 -0.05 -16.05 -8.54
N SER A 222 -0.17 -14.82 -9.02
CA SER A 222 -0.38 -14.50 -10.43
C SER A 222 0.28 -13.18 -10.79
N THR A 223 0.66 -13.05 -12.07
CA THR A 223 1.36 -11.87 -12.60
C THR A 223 0.55 -10.59 -12.45
N ILE A 224 -0.75 -10.63 -12.76
CA ILE A 224 -1.67 -9.50 -12.59
C ILE A 224 -2.78 -9.93 -11.65
N GLN A 225 -2.95 -9.19 -10.56
CA GLN A 225 -3.94 -9.45 -9.53
C GLN A 225 -4.97 -8.34 -9.49
N THR A 226 -6.23 -8.72 -9.28
CA THR A 226 -7.35 -7.79 -9.16
C THR A 226 -8.12 -8.12 -7.89
N TYR A 227 -8.27 -7.12 -7.03
CA TYR A 227 -9.01 -7.22 -5.78
C TYR A 227 -10.20 -6.27 -5.79
N THR A 228 -11.41 -6.78 -5.57
CA THR A 228 -12.62 -5.96 -5.47
C THR A 228 -13.18 -6.03 -4.07
N CYS A 229 -13.39 -4.88 -3.46
CA CYS A 229 -13.95 -4.74 -2.12
C CYS A 229 -14.92 -3.56 -2.02
N TYR A 230 -15.50 -3.40 -0.84
CA TYR A 230 -16.33 -2.24 -0.50
C TYR A 230 -15.64 -1.48 0.61
N LEU A 231 -15.54 -0.17 0.49
CA LEU A 231 -14.86 0.67 1.47
C LEU A 231 -15.74 1.85 1.87
N LYS A 232 -15.64 2.27 3.13
CA LYS A 232 -16.29 3.48 3.63
C LYS A 232 -15.58 4.73 3.13
N LYS A 233 -16.21 5.89 3.36
CA LYS A 233 -15.51 7.17 3.30
C LYS A 233 -14.29 7.10 4.22
N GLY A 234 -13.11 7.41 3.72
CA GLY A 234 -11.87 7.33 4.50
C GLY A 234 -10.63 7.48 3.64
N THR A 235 -9.48 7.43 4.30
CA THR A 235 -8.17 7.31 3.68
C THR A 235 -7.72 5.86 3.82
N TYR A 236 -7.15 5.32 2.76
CA TYR A 236 -6.64 3.96 2.68
C TYR A 236 -5.25 3.97 2.10
N TYR A 237 -4.47 2.97 2.47
CA TYR A 237 -3.10 2.80 2.01
C TYR A 237 -2.95 1.46 1.30
N LEU A 238 -2.07 1.43 0.31
CA LEU A 238 -1.60 0.22 -0.36
C LEU A 238 -0.13 0.10 -0.01
N LYS A 239 0.25 -0.99 0.63
CA LYS A 239 1.63 -1.34 0.90
C LYS A 239 2.06 -2.42 -0.07
N ILE A 240 3.14 -2.17 -0.81
CA ILE A 240 3.75 -3.11 -1.74
C ILE A 240 5.03 -3.62 -1.08
N THR A 241 5.32 -4.91 -1.17
CA THR A 241 6.57 -5.47 -0.65
C THR A 241 7.10 -6.49 -1.64
N GLY A 242 8.38 -6.38 -1.97
CA GLY A 242 9.05 -7.33 -2.87
C GLY A 242 9.08 -8.75 -2.28
N ARG A 243 8.93 -9.77 -3.12
CA ARG A 243 8.91 -11.18 -2.70
C ARG A 243 9.88 -12.07 -3.46
N TYR A 244 9.59 -12.44 -4.70
CA TYR A 244 10.48 -13.25 -5.55
C TYR A 244 10.78 -12.50 -6.83
N ASN A 245 12.07 -12.32 -7.16
CA ASN A 245 12.58 -11.67 -8.38
C ASN A 245 12.02 -10.27 -8.68
N SER A 246 11.26 -9.67 -7.77
CA SER A 246 10.58 -8.38 -7.92
C SER A 246 11.47 -7.16 -7.72
N LYS A 247 12.70 -7.38 -7.25
CA LYS A 247 13.66 -6.32 -6.97
C LYS A 247 14.06 -5.63 -8.26
N ASN A 248 14.04 -4.30 -8.27
CA ASN A 248 14.35 -3.47 -9.43
C ASN A 248 13.44 -3.74 -10.65
N VAL A 249 12.32 -4.44 -10.46
CA VAL A 249 11.34 -4.70 -11.51
C VAL A 249 10.22 -3.66 -11.38
N PRO A 250 10.00 -2.83 -12.40
CA PRO A 250 8.88 -1.89 -12.40
C PRO A 250 7.54 -2.60 -12.31
N TYR A 251 6.67 -2.14 -11.40
CA TYR A 251 5.28 -2.57 -11.28
C TYR A 251 4.31 -1.44 -11.66
N ALA A 252 3.04 -1.80 -11.81
CA ALA A 252 1.93 -0.88 -12.00
C ALA A 252 0.81 -1.19 -10.99
N ILE A 253 0.26 -0.14 -10.37
CA ILE A 253 -0.87 -0.19 -9.46
C ILE A 253 -1.95 0.81 -9.91
N SER A 254 -3.20 0.37 -9.92
CA SER A 254 -4.34 1.26 -10.12
C SER A 254 -5.51 0.88 -9.25
N TYR A 255 -6.34 1.88 -8.96
CA TYR A 255 -7.63 1.65 -8.33
C TYR A 255 -8.74 2.34 -9.12
N ARG A 256 -9.93 1.75 -9.11
CA ARG A 256 -11.14 2.30 -9.71
C ARG A 256 -12.24 2.36 -8.67
N GLU A 257 -12.99 3.45 -8.69
CA GLU A 257 -14.15 3.66 -7.84
C GLU A 257 -15.44 3.39 -8.63
N PHE A 258 -16.36 2.67 -8.01
CA PHE A 258 -17.71 2.44 -8.52
C PHE A 258 -18.73 2.86 -7.48
N SER A 259 -19.90 3.29 -7.94
CA SER A 259 -21.04 3.51 -7.05
C SER A 259 -21.36 2.21 -6.29
N LEU A 260 -21.51 2.32 -4.97
CA LEU A 260 -21.99 1.23 -4.14
C LEU A 260 -23.52 1.18 -4.21
N ASP A 261 -24.08 0.11 -4.80
CA ASP A 261 -25.53 -0.07 -4.88
C ASP A 261 -26.06 -0.88 -3.68
N LEU A 262 -26.49 -0.15 -2.64
CA LEU A 262 -27.23 -0.72 -1.51
C LEU A 262 -28.71 -0.34 -1.58
N SER A 263 -29.35 -0.66 -2.70
CA SER A 263 -30.78 -0.47 -2.89
C SER A 263 -31.63 -1.05 -1.76
N ALA A 264 -32.78 -0.42 -1.50
CA ALA A 264 -33.70 -0.86 -0.46
C ALA A 264 -34.33 -2.22 -0.85
N PRO A 265 -34.16 -3.28 -0.04
CA PRO A 265 -34.59 -4.62 -0.44
C PRO A 265 -36.09 -4.82 -0.32
N ARG A 266 -36.65 -5.73 -1.14
CA ARG A 266 -38.06 -6.11 -1.07
C ARG A 266 -38.24 -7.52 -0.55
N ILE A 267 -38.90 -7.67 0.60
CA ILE A 267 -39.31 -8.98 1.10
C ILE A 267 -40.51 -9.48 0.28
N SER A 268 -40.32 -10.59 -0.44
CA SER A 268 -41.34 -11.18 -1.32
C SER A 268 -42.26 -12.14 -0.58
N SER A 269 -41.72 -12.98 0.31
CA SER A 269 -42.48 -13.90 1.14
C SER A 269 -41.75 -14.21 2.44
N MET A 270 -42.49 -14.69 3.43
CA MET A 270 -42.00 -15.20 4.72
C MET A 270 -43.04 -16.19 5.27
N LYS A 271 -42.62 -17.09 6.15
CA LYS A 271 -43.50 -18.03 6.86
C LYS A 271 -43.35 -17.86 8.36
N LEU A 272 -44.37 -18.27 9.10
CA LEU A 272 -44.32 -18.38 10.55
C LEU A 272 -44.18 -19.86 10.93
N VAL A 273 -43.39 -20.11 11.97
CA VAL A 273 -43.23 -21.43 12.61
C VAL A 273 -43.74 -21.30 14.03
N ALA A 274 -44.67 -22.15 14.44
CA ALA A 274 -45.16 -22.20 15.80
C ALA A 274 -44.36 -23.24 16.59
N TYR A 275 -43.92 -22.88 17.79
CA TYR A 275 -43.31 -23.82 18.72
C TYR A 275 -44.28 -24.05 19.88
N THR A 276 -44.80 -25.27 19.96
CA THR A 276 -45.81 -25.70 20.94
C THR A 276 -45.28 -26.67 21.98
N ASP A 277 -44.10 -27.24 21.74
CA ASP A 277 -43.49 -28.24 22.60
C ASP A 277 -42.53 -27.56 23.60
N TRP A 278 -42.18 -28.26 24.68
CA TRP A 278 -41.27 -27.73 25.70
C TRP A 278 -39.92 -27.37 25.07
N ILE A 279 -39.64 -26.06 25.00
CA ILE A 279 -38.33 -25.53 24.67
C ILE A 279 -37.61 -25.27 26.00
N PRO A 280 -36.40 -25.81 26.22
CA PRO A 280 -35.60 -25.46 27.40
C PRO A 280 -35.55 -23.93 27.55
N PHE A 281 -35.85 -23.42 28.75
CA PHE A 281 -35.84 -21.99 29.11
C PHE A 281 -37.01 -21.12 28.58
N VAL A 282 -38.07 -21.69 27.98
CA VAL A 282 -39.26 -20.92 27.56
C VAL A 282 -40.55 -21.61 28.01
N ASP A 283 -41.17 -21.12 29.09
CA ASP A 283 -42.39 -21.70 29.67
C ASP A 283 -43.69 -21.34 28.92
N THR A 284 -43.59 -20.67 27.75
CA THR A 284 -44.75 -20.19 26.99
C THR A 284 -44.62 -20.48 25.49
N PRO A 285 -45.75 -20.74 24.78
CA PRO A 285 -45.73 -20.89 23.33
C PRO A 285 -45.11 -19.67 22.65
N CYS A 286 -44.35 -19.90 21.57
CA CYS A 286 -43.66 -18.84 20.85
C CYS A 286 -43.67 -19.06 19.34
N VAL A 287 -43.29 -18.04 18.58
CA VAL A 287 -43.31 -18.05 17.11
C VAL A 287 -41.95 -17.69 16.54
N GLY A 288 -41.51 -18.42 15.52
CA GLY A 288 -40.36 -18.07 14.69
C GLY A 288 -40.79 -17.49 13.34
N ILE A 289 -39.92 -16.72 12.71
CA ILE A 289 -40.04 -16.30 11.31
C ILE A 289 -39.04 -17.10 10.50
N SER A 290 -39.53 -17.83 9.49
CA SER A 290 -38.72 -18.67 8.61
C SER A 290 -38.98 -18.36 7.13
N ASN A 291 -38.18 -18.95 6.25
CA ASN A 291 -38.38 -18.89 4.80
C ASN A 291 -38.51 -17.46 4.24
N VAL A 292 -37.75 -16.50 4.80
CA VAL A 292 -37.77 -15.10 4.35
C VAL A 292 -37.09 -14.99 2.99
N LYS A 293 -37.87 -14.71 1.94
CA LYS A 293 -37.37 -14.52 0.58
C LYS A 293 -37.23 -13.04 0.27
N ILE A 294 -36.00 -12.57 0.05
CA ILE A 294 -35.70 -11.17 -0.26
C ILE A 294 -35.29 -11.06 -1.72
N LYS A 295 -35.95 -10.19 -2.50
CA LYS A 295 -35.51 -9.89 -3.86
C LYS A 295 -34.27 -9.01 -3.82
N TYR A 296 -33.30 -9.37 -4.65
CA TYR A 296 -31.97 -8.76 -4.82
C TYR A 296 -31.94 -7.23 -4.68
N SER A 297 -30.86 -6.72 -4.08
CA SER A 297 -30.53 -5.30 -4.06
C SER A 297 -29.02 -5.09 -4.30
N GLY A 298 -28.63 -4.93 -5.57
CA GLY A 298 -27.30 -4.45 -5.93
C GLY A 298 -26.12 -5.22 -5.29
N ASP A 299 -25.16 -4.50 -4.77
CA ASP A 299 -23.91 -5.03 -4.23
C ASP A 299 -24.06 -5.78 -2.88
N ALA A 300 -25.27 -5.86 -2.32
CA ALA A 300 -25.49 -6.42 -0.98
C ALA A 300 -24.92 -7.84 -0.80
N THR A 301 -24.13 -8.01 0.26
CA THR A 301 -23.66 -9.33 0.74
C THR A 301 -24.53 -9.89 1.85
N GLY A 302 -25.48 -9.10 2.37
CA GLY A 302 -26.39 -9.52 3.44
C GLY A 302 -27.57 -8.57 3.65
N TYR A 303 -28.49 -8.98 4.53
CA TYR A 303 -29.62 -8.17 4.98
C TYR A 303 -29.71 -8.14 6.50
N MET A 304 -30.01 -6.96 7.05
CA MET A 304 -30.46 -6.80 8.42
C MET A 304 -31.98 -6.75 8.45
N LEU A 305 -32.60 -7.65 9.21
CA LEU A 305 -34.05 -7.74 9.39
C LEU A 305 -34.43 -7.13 10.73
N LYS A 306 -35.50 -6.36 10.74
CA LYS A 306 -36.15 -5.84 11.95
C LYS A 306 -37.56 -6.37 12.01
N VAL A 307 -37.96 -6.87 13.17
CA VAL A 307 -39.30 -7.43 13.43
C VAL A 307 -40.00 -6.61 14.52
N ALA A 308 -41.28 -6.30 14.33
CA ALA A 308 -42.08 -5.50 15.26
C ALA A 308 -43.54 -5.95 15.34
N LYS A 309 -44.24 -5.51 16.39
CA LYS A 309 -45.68 -5.72 16.60
C LYS A 309 -46.58 -4.77 15.80
N LYS A 310 -46.04 -3.64 15.30
CA LYS A 310 -46.80 -2.59 14.59
C LYS A 310 -46.18 -2.27 13.23
N LYS A 311 -47.01 -1.92 12.24
CA LYS A 311 -46.57 -1.54 10.87
C LYS A 311 -45.60 -0.36 10.85
N SER A 312 -45.71 0.56 11.81
CA SER A 312 -44.79 1.69 11.99
C SER A 312 -43.42 1.28 12.52
N MET A 313 -43.17 -0.01 12.71
CA MET A 313 -41.96 -0.58 13.33
C MET A 313 -41.72 -0.13 14.79
N LYS A 314 -42.73 0.49 15.43
CA LYS A 314 -42.78 0.71 16.88
C LYS A 314 -43.04 -0.62 17.61
N GLY A 315 -42.46 -0.78 18.79
CA GLY A 315 -42.50 -2.06 19.53
C GLY A 315 -41.65 -3.12 18.84
N LYS A 316 -40.38 -2.79 18.55
CA LYS A 316 -39.36 -3.70 18.04
C LYS A 316 -39.30 -4.94 18.94
N LEU A 317 -39.35 -6.11 18.32
CA LEU A 317 -39.22 -7.40 18.99
C LEU A 317 -37.78 -7.89 18.93
N THR A 318 -37.21 -7.92 17.72
CA THR A 318 -35.86 -8.40 17.49
C THR A 318 -35.28 -7.78 16.22
N GLU A 319 -33.97 -7.89 16.09
CA GLU A 319 -33.22 -7.69 14.86
C GLU A 319 -32.32 -8.90 14.62
N GLY A 320 -32.21 -9.33 13.37
CA GLY A 320 -31.38 -10.47 12.99
C GLY A 320 -30.73 -10.24 11.64
N ARG A 321 -29.62 -10.94 11.42
CA ARG A 321 -28.81 -10.80 10.22
C ARG A 321 -28.96 -12.02 9.33
N ILE A 322 -28.86 -11.77 8.04
CA ILE A 322 -28.79 -12.78 6.99
C ILE A 322 -27.56 -12.47 6.18
N ASP A 323 -26.51 -13.27 6.34
CA ASP A 323 -25.32 -13.22 5.48
C ASP A 323 -25.54 -14.16 4.27
N PHE A 324 -25.08 -13.76 3.07
CA PHE A 324 -25.05 -14.62 1.89
C PHE A 324 -23.61 -14.90 1.49
N ASP A 325 -23.15 -16.12 1.72
CA ASP A 325 -21.80 -16.53 1.30
C ASP A 325 -21.64 -16.69 -0.23
N ASP A 326 -22.74 -16.76 -0.99
CA ASP A 326 -22.74 -17.18 -2.40
C ASP A 326 -23.47 -16.22 -3.36
N LYS A 327 -23.73 -14.96 -2.95
CA LYS A 327 -24.55 -13.97 -3.71
C LYS A 327 -25.97 -14.46 -4.06
N ASN A 328 -26.42 -15.57 -3.46
CA ASN A 328 -27.65 -16.24 -3.83
C ASN A 328 -28.81 -15.67 -3.00
N THR A 329 -29.67 -14.89 -3.65
CA THR A 329 -30.70 -14.08 -3.00
C THR A 329 -31.89 -14.87 -2.42
N LYS A 330 -31.86 -16.20 -2.54
CA LYS A 330 -32.90 -17.11 -2.05
C LYS A 330 -32.33 -18.07 -1.01
N LYS A 331 -31.97 -17.57 0.17
CA LYS A 331 -31.73 -18.45 1.33
C LYS A 331 -32.93 -18.49 2.26
N GLN A 332 -33.27 -19.68 2.72
CA GLN A 332 -34.11 -19.85 3.88
C GLN A 332 -33.31 -19.36 5.08
N VAL A 333 -33.85 -18.38 5.80
CA VAL A 333 -33.31 -18.01 7.10
C VAL A 333 -34.38 -18.19 8.15
N GLU A 334 -34.00 -18.89 9.20
CA GLU A 334 -34.69 -18.90 10.47
C GLU A 334 -34.07 -17.80 11.32
N LEU A 335 -34.86 -16.82 11.74
CA LEU A 335 -34.43 -15.94 12.80
C LEU A 335 -34.42 -16.78 14.08
N PRO A 336 -33.27 -16.96 14.77
CA PRO A 336 -33.16 -17.78 15.98
C PRO A 336 -33.73 -17.00 17.17
N THR A 337 -34.97 -16.56 17.08
CA THR A 337 -35.63 -15.78 18.13
C THR A 337 -37.05 -16.25 18.32
N TYR A 338 -37.32 -16.75 19.51
CA TYR A 338 -38.64 -17.10 19.98
C TYR A 338 -39.44 -15.82 20.23
N LEU A 339 -40.31 -15.47 19.28
CA LEU A 339 -41.12 -14.25 19.36
C LEU A 339 -42.37 -14.49 20.21
N PRO A 340 -42.84 -13.49 20.97
CA PRO A 340 -44.08 -13.59 21.72
C PRO A 340 -45.27 -13.72 20.78
N VAL A 341 -46.25 -14.56 21.14
CA VAL A 341 -47.45 -14.82 20.32
C VAL A 341 -48.26 -13.54 20.09
N VAL A 342 -48.18 -13.02 18.87
CA VAL A 342 -49.05 -11.94 18.35
C VAL A 342 -49.69 -12.36 17.03
N LYS A 343 -50.85 -11.77 16.73
CA LYS A 343 -51.64 -12.12 15.53
C LYS A 343 -50.89 -11.83 14.23
N THR A 344 -50.21 -10.69 14.18
CA THR A 344 -49.51 -10.20 12.99
C THR A 344 -48.15 -9.64 13.37
N TYR A 345 -47.12 -10.04 12.63
CA TYR A 345 -45.76 -9.52 12.69
C TYR A 345 -45.51 -8.61 11.50
N TYR A 346 -44.69 -7.57 11.73
CA TYR A 346 -44.23 -6.65 10.70
C TYR A 346 -42.71 -6.73 10.60
N VAL A 347 -42.21 -6.94 9.39
CA VAL A 347 -40.80 -7.14 9.10
C VAL A 347 -40.36 -6.14 8.05
N GLN A 348 -39.21 -5.51 8.25
CA GLN A 348 -38.51 -4.75 7.22
C GLN A 348 -37.06 -5.22 7.13
N ALA A 349 -36.47 -5.07 5.95
CA ALA A 349 -35.07 -5.41 5.72
C ALA A 349 -34.32 -4.20 5.18
N ARG A 350 -33.02 -4.12 5.47
CA ARG A 350 -32.07 -3.24 4.78
C ARG A 350 -30.86 -4.05 4.35
N SER A 351 -30.34 -3.74 3.17
CA SER A 351 -29.13 -4.35 2.62
C SER A 351 -27.89 -3.90 3.38
N TYR A 352 -26.85 -4.72 3.34
CA TYR A 352 -25.51 -4.30 3.70
C TYR A 352 -24.44 -5.00 2.87
N VAL A 353 -23.26 -4.38 2.89
CA VAL A 353 -21.98 -5.01 2.59
C VAL A 353 -21.09 -4.95 3.83
N THR A 354 -20.14 -5.87 3.92
CA THR A 354 -19.06 -5.82 4.91
C THR A 354 -17.76 -5.49 4.18
N ASP A 355 -17.01 -4.52 4.68
CA ASP A 355 -15.68 -4.20 4.16
C ASP A 355 -14.65 -5.25 4.61
N PRO A 356 -13.42 -5.23 4.05
CA PRO A 356 -12.38 -6.20 4.41
C PRO A 356 -11.98 -6.17 5.89
N PHE A 357 -12.29 -5.08 6.60
CA PHE A 357 -11.96 -4.84 8.01
C PHE A 357 -13.13 -5.19 8.94
N GLY A 358 -14.17 -5.85 8.43
CA GLY A 358 -15.34 -6.30 9.21
C GLY A 358 -16.39 -5.21 9.49
N VAL A 359 -16.20 -4.00 8.96
CA VAL A 359 -17.13 -2.89 9.14
C VAL A 359 -18.27 -2.99 8.14
N ARG A 360 -19.50 -2.89 8.64
CA ARG A 360 -20.71 -2.95 7.80
C ARG A 360 -21.15 -1.58 7.31
N MET A 361 -21.51 -1.52 6.02
CA MET A 361 -22.17 -0.40 5.36
C MET A 361 -23.57 -0.82 4.99
N TYR A 362 -24.56 -0.01 5.33
CA TYR A 362 -25.95 -0.39 5.19
C TYR A 362 -26.71 0.55 4.25
N GLY A 363 -27.59 -0.03 3.46
CA GLY A 363 -28.57 0.71 2.68
C GLY A 363 -29.78 1.15 3.51
N ASN A 364 -30.75 1.71 2.79
CA ASN A 364 -32.03 2.11 3.37
C ASN A 364 -32.90 0.88 3.68
N TYR A 365 -33.79 1.04 4.66
CA TYR A 365 -34.85 0.06 4.88
C TYR A 365 -35.83 0.06 3.72
N GLY A 366 -36.15 -1.13 3.23
CA GLY A 366 -37.22 -1.34 2.28
C GLY A 366 -38.61 -1.35 2.91
N ALA A 367 -39.60 -1.65 2.08
CA ALA A 367 -41.00 -1.66 2.50
C ALA A 367 -41.27 -2.69 3.60
N VAL A 368 -42.11 -2.30 4.56
CA VAL A 368 -42.59 -3.19 5.62
C VAL A 368 -43.51 -4.26 5.01
N LYS A 369 -43.21 -5.53 5.29
CA LYS A 369 -44.02 -6.69 4.94
C LYS A 369 -44.58 -7.32 6.21
N SER A 370 -45.86 -7.68 6.19
CA SER A 370 -46.50 -8.36 7.30
C SER A 370 -46.69 -9.85 7.05
N VAL A 371 -46.79 -10.61 8.13
CA VAL A 371 -47.20 -12.01 8.13
C VAL A 371 -48.06 -12.30 9.36
N SER A 372 -49.10 -13.11 9.21
CA SER A 372 -50.08 -13.37 10.25
C SER A 372 -50.24 -14.85 10.52
N LEU A 373 -50.54 -15.19 11.77
CA LEU A 373 -51.02 -16.52 12.13
C LEU A 373 -52.45 -16.71 11.62
N SER A 374 -52.83 -17.95 11.29
CA SER A 374 -54.26 -18.27 11.07
C SER A 374 -55.07 -18.07 12.35
N ASP A 375 -56.38 -17.85 12.26
CA ASP A 375 -57.23 -17.67 13.46
C ASP A 375 -57.24 -18.89 14.37
N SER A 376 -57.21 -20.09 13.77
CA SER A 376 -57.12 -21.35 14.50
C SER A 376 -55.79 -21.44 15.27
N LEU A 377 -54.66 -21.20 14.58
CA LEU A 377 -53.34 -21.31 15.20
C LEU A 377 -53.12 -20.24 16.27
N TYR A 378 -53.58 -19.00 16.04
CA TYR A 378 -53.46 -17.92 17.02
C TYR A 378 -54.21 -18.23 18.31
N ARG A 379 -55.46 -18.72 18.22
CA ARG A 379 -56.24 -19.13 19.40
C ARG A 379 -55.56 -20.27 20.15
N LYS A 380 -55.12 -21.31 19.43
CA LYS A 380 -54.39 -22.45 20.02
C LYS A 380 -53.15 -22.02 20.83
N LEU A 381 -52.40 -21.03 20.34
CA LEU A 381 -51.18 -20.55 21.00
C LEU A 381 -51.43 -19.58 22.16
N LYS A 382 -52.63 -18.98 22.23
CA LYS A 382 -52.98 -17.99 23.25
C LYS A 382 -53.54 -18.61 24.54
N GLY A 383 -53.98 -19.87 24.48
CA GLY A 383 -54.83 -20.50 25.50
C GLY A 383 -56.27 -20.16 25.21
#